data_AF-A0AAD1R5P4-F1
#
_entry.id   AF-A0AAD1R5P4-F1
#
_cell.length_a   1.000
_cell.length_b   1.000
_cell.length_c   1.000
_cell.angle_alpha   90.00
_cell.angle_beta   90.00
_cell.angle_gamma   90.00
#
_symmetry.space_group_name_H-M   'P 1'
#
loop_
_entity.id
_entity.type
_entity.pdbx_description
1 polymer ?
#
loop_
_entity_poly.entity_id
_entity_poly.type
_entity_poly.pdbx_seq_one_letter_code
_entity_poly.pdbx_strand_id
1 'polypeptide(L)'
;MSRKMPRKVNISSSLESEDISLETTVPTDDVSSSEEKNGSTKITRQLIERKEMLHNLQLLKIELSQKNLMIENLKGEYLTKIEELEEKLNDALHQKQLLALRLDTQSKLQQEETRKHQELVKREMETVLLRLKQSEETNRQLRERAGDIRHSLRDLNLTREMYEQLSSIPEDQMSIPEYVSFRFYEVVQPLREKSNDLQMKNEKQCEDLNEYKQQLRNLMESYEEERRCRSELEIRYQRLALQLADTKQLIHQGDYKLENYDKVKSERDSLEHELNELRKNFEILDVSHKAKTKDYNDLVHETATLQQSVSLLQKDKDFLNRQNMELNVRCAHEEDRLERLQTQLEDAKKAREEMYEKYVASRDHYKTEYENKLRNELEQIKLKTNQEIEQLRGASKEMYERENRNLREAKDNAVAEKERAVLAEREAVVKYDSLLEQIKQVAINEEVRYGVGHLLSMIWFRPCKQLARESERLYKIVALQASVGRLRRLLYCCSIECSLKYEMKTEVLTKDYYSLQASTEKHIGELQAKNFEHRARLETYEKLEQELDAVIMQSAEMENEVEAERVLFSYGYGANVPTTAKRRLKQRLKQIPSRK
;
A
#
# COMPACT_ATOMS: atom_id res chain seq x y z
N MET A 1 34.55 24.84 18.07
CA MET A 1 35.91 25.33 18.33
C MET A 1 36.24 26.44 17.33
N SER A 2 36.83 27.54 17.84
CA SER A 2 37.46 28.70 17.17
C SER A 2 36.69 29.42 16.06
N ARG A 3 35.95 30.50 16.35
CA ARG A 3 36.39 31.92 16.52
C ARG A 3 37.34 32.43 15.41
N LYS A 4 36.81 33.30 14.55
CA LYS A 4 37.36 34.63 14.19
C LYS A 4 36.28 35.50 13.50
N MET A 5 35.81 36.51 14.20
CA MET A 5 35.36 37.82 13.69
C MET A 5 36.61 38.75 13.63
N PRO A 6 36.58 40.01 13.12
CA PRO A 6 35.57 40.76 12.35
C PRO A 6 36.16 41.54 11.13
N ARG A 7 35.30 42.16 10.30
CA ARG A 7 35.44 43.59 9.92
C ARG A 7 34.16 44.13 9.24
N LYS A 8 33.52 45.06 9.94
CA LYS A 8 32.51 46.01 9.43
C LYS A 8 33.18 47.01 8.49
N VAL A 9 32.52 47.37 7.39
CA VAL A 9 32.47 48.75 6.88
C VAL A 9 31.09 48.96 6.25
N ASN A 10 30.22 49.71 6.95
CA ASN A 10 29.21 50.56 6.32
C ASN A 10 29.95 51.72 5.67
N ILE A 11 29.47 52.27 4.55
CA ILE A 11 29.47 53.73 4.26
C ILE A 11 28.44 53.97 3.15
N SER A 12 27.39 54.70 3.54
CA SER A 12 26.65 55.65 2.72
C SER A 12 27.51 56.92 2.56
N SER A 13 27.54 57.54 1.38
CA SER A 13 27.72 59.00 1.17
C SER A 13 27.93 59.23 -0.32
N SER A 14 27.10 60.02 -1.01
CA SER A 14 27.01 61.49 -0.90
C SER A 14 28.28 62.18 -1.40
N LEU A 15 28.11 62.93 -2.50
CA LEU A 15 28.83 64.11 -3.01
C LEU A 15 28.23 64.32 -4.41
N GLU A 16 27.20 65.16 -4.61
CA GLU A 16 27.16 66.62 -4.40
C GLU A 16 28.38 67.34 -4.98
N SER A 17 28.15 68.03 -6.10
CA SER A 17 28.65 69.37 -6.46
C SER A 17 28.12 69.63 -7.88
N GLU A 18 26.92 70.22 -8.03
CA GLU A 18 26.66 71.67 -8.02
C GLU A 18 27.13 72.38 -9.30
N ASP A 19 26.14 72.76 -10.09
CA ASP A 19 25.93 74.05 -10.75
C ASP A 19 27.14 74.98 -10.95
N ILE A 20 27.41 75.32 -12.22
CA ILE A 20 27.76 76.69 -12.60
C ILE A 20 26.91 77.10 -13.81
N SER A 21 25.98 77.98 -13.51
CA SER A 21 25.19 78.86 -14.36
C SER A 21 26.05 79.94 -15.05
N LEU A 22 25.38 80.77 -15.88
CA LEU A 22 25.79 82.02 -16.56
C LEU A 22 26.06 81.82 -18.06
N GLU A 23 25.25 82.34 -19.00
CA GLU A 23 24.62 83.66 -19.12
C GLU A 23 25.67 84.80 -19.12
N THR A 24 26.10 85.23 -20.30
CA THR A 24 26.67 86.57 -20.60
C THR A 24 26.86 86.65 -22.13
N THR A 25 25.94 87.23 -22.90
CA THR A 25 25.78 88.66 -23.24
C THR A 25 27.08 89.41 -23.57
N VAL A 26 27.23 89.74 -24.87
CA VAL A 26 27.55 91.07 -25.50
C VAL A 26 28.88 91.74 -25.06
N PRO A 27 29.80 92.18 -25.97
CA PRO A 27 29.55 93.35 -26.85
C PRO A 27 30.28 93.41 -28.19
N THR A 28 29.53 93.76 -29.25
CA THR A 28 30.09 94.42 -30.44
C THR A 28 29.15 95.54 -30.82
N ASP A 29 29.52 96.77 -30.46
CA ASP A 29 28.94 97.98 -31.01
C ASP A 29 30.05 98.90 -31.50
N ASP A 30 29.62 99.72 -32.46
CA ASP A 30 30.20 100.96 -32.97
C ASP A 30 31.22 100.89 -34.11
N VAL A 31 30.69 100.96 -35.33
CA VAL A 31 31.18 101.96 -36.30
C VAL A 31 29.97 102.70 -36.91
N SER A 32 29.61 103.80 -36.25
CA SER A 32 28.70 104.82 -36.75
C SER A 32 29.50 105.90 -37.52
N SER A 33 28.95 106.39 -38.62
CA SER A 33 29.46 107.49 -39.42
C SER A 33 29.05 108.86 -38.85
N SER A 34 29.93 109.86 -38.85
CA SER A 34 29.63 111.22 -39.35
C SER A 34 30.88 112.12 -39.43
N GLU A 35 30.76 113.16 -40.26
CA GLU A 35 31.72 114.13 -40.80
C GLU A 35 32.39 115.00 -39.69
N GLU A 36 33.53 115.69 -39.85
CA GLU A 36 33.75 116.87 -40.70
C GLU A 36 35.23 117.32 -40.72
N LYS A 37 35.55 118.01 -41.83
CA LYS A 37 36.68 118.89 -42.21
C LYS A 37 37.70 119.33 -41.15
N ASN A 38 38.97 119.45 -41.57
CA ASN A 38 39.65 120.75 -41.62
C ASN A 38 40.89 120.75 -42.51
N GLY A 39 41.02 121.83 -43.30
CA GLY A 39 41.99 121.99 -44.37
C GLY A 39 43.42 122.23 -43.90
N SER A 40 44.34 121.74 -44.74
CA SER A 40 45.69 122.23 -45.05
C SER A 40 46.33 123.24 -44.09
N THR A 41 47.54 123.02 -43.55
CA THR A 41 48.75 123.23 -44.37
C THR A 41 50.05 122.82 -43.63
N LYS A 42 50.94 122.21 -44.44
CA LYS A 42 52.42 122.23 -44.43
C LYS A 42 53.17 121.43 -43.34
N ILE A 43 53.94 120.46 -43.84
CA ILE A 43 54.65 119.37 -43.16
C ILE A 43 56.14 119.73 -43.03
N THR A 44 56.70 119.60 -41.81
CA THR A 44 58.15 119.57 -41.55
C THR A 44 58.57 118.19 -41.02
N ARG A 45 59.84 117.82 -41.25
CA ARG A 45 60.50 116.49 -41.13
C ARG A 45 60.07 115.53 -40.00
N GLN A 46 59.63 116.05 -38.84
CA GLN A 46 59.13 115.25 -37.70
C GLN A 46 57.85 114.44 -38.00
N LEU A 47 57.04 114.89 -38.96
CA LEU A 47 55.84 114.16 -39.40
C LEU A 47 56.17 112.91 -40.21
N ILE A 48 57.33 112.84 -40.86
CA ILE A 48 57.75 111.68 -41.66
C ILE A 48 58.25 110.58 -40.71
N GLU A 49 59.10 110.91 -39.75
CA GLU A 49 59.56 109.96 -38.71
C GLU A 49 58.38 109.43 -37.87
N ARG A 50 57.39 110.28 -37.54
CA ARG A 50 56.17 109.83 -36.85
C ARG A 50 55.33 108.89 -37.71
N LYS A 51 55.27 109.10 -39.04
CA LYS A 51 54.58 108.20 -39.98
C LYS A 51 55.33 106.88 -40.18
N GLU A 52 56.66 106.89 -40.25
CA GLU A 52 57.48 105.66 -40.32
C GLU A 52 57.36 104.83 -39.03
N MET A 53 57.39 105.48 -37.87
CA MET A 53 57.17 104.80 -36.59
C MET A 53 55.75 104.23 -36.49
N LEU A 54 54.73 104.96 -36.96
CA LEU A 54 53.35 104.44 -37.03
C LEU A 54 53.21 103.26 -38.00
N HIS A 55 53.90 103.28 -39.14
CA HIS A 55 53.90 102.18 -40.09
C HIS A 55 54.61 100.94 -39.52
N ASN A 56 55.76 101.10 -38.87
CA ASN A 56 56.45 100.02 -38.18
C ASN A 56 55.61 99.43 -37.04
N LEU A 57 54.85 100.27 -36.31
CA LEU A 57 53.93 99.82 -35.27
C LEU A 57 52.72 99.07 -35.86
N GLN A 58 52.23 99.48 -37.04
CA GLN A 58 51.21 98.74 -37.79
C GLN A 58 51.73 97.39 -38.29
N LEU A 59 52.95 97.33 -38.83
CA LEU A 59 53.59 96.08 -39.25
C LEU A 59 53.77 95.13 -38.06
N LEU A 60 54.28 95.61 -36.93
CA LEU A 60 54.41 94.82 -35.70
C LEU A 60 53.06 94.35 -35.16
N LYS A 61 52.00 95.17 -35.26
CA LYS A 61 50.64 94.74 -34.90
C LYS A 61 50.13 93.63 -35.81
N ILE A 62 50.39 93.72 -37.12
CA ILE A 62 50.01 92.70 -38.09
C ILE A 62 50.81 91.42 -37.82
N GLU A 63 52.12 91.49 -37.63
CA GLU A 63 52.96 90.33 -37.28
C GLU A 63 52.50 89.69 -35.97
N LEU A 64 52.19 90.49 -34.95
CA LEU A 64 51.69 90.00 -33.67
C LEU A 64 50.31 89.34 -33.83
N SER A 65 49.43 89.89 -34.66
CA SER A 65 48.14 89.25 -35.00
C SER A 65 48.31 87.94 -35.77
N GLN A 66 49.28 87.86 -36.69
CA GLN A 66 49.58 86.64 -37.44
C GLN A 66 50.20 85.56 -36.54
N LYS A 67 51.09 85.95 -35.63
CA LYS A 67 51.66 85.03 -34.62
C LYS A 67 50.59 84.56 -33.64
N ASN A 68 49.67 85.43 -33.21
CA ASN A 68 48.54 85.04 -32.38
C ASN A 68 47.62 84.06 -33.11
N LEU A 69 47.29 84.33 -34.38
CA LEU A 69 46.48 83.43 -35.19
C LEU A 69 47.18 82.07 -35.41
N MET A 70 48.51 82.07 -35.59
CA MET A 70 49.29 80.83 -35.66
C MET A 70 49.25 80.05 -34.34
N ILE A 71 49.34 80.74 -33.20
CA ILE A 71 49.25 80.12 -31.87
C ILE A 71 47.84 79.57 -31.64
N GLU A 72 46.80 80.30 -32.04
CA GLU A 72 45.41 79.84 -31.94
C GLU A 72 45.15 78.62 -32.83
N ASN A 73 45.68 78.60 -34.06
CA ASN A 73 45.60 77.44 -34.94
C ASN A 73 46.32 76.22 -34.34
N LEU A 74 47.55 76.39 -33.83
CA LEU A 74 48.28 75.30 -33.16
C LEU A 74 47.55 74.81 -31.91
N LYS A 75 46.96 75.70 -31.12
CA LYS A 75 46.12 75.31 -29.97
C LYS A 75 44.90 74.52 -30.42
N GLY A 76 44.24 74.93 -31.51
CA GLY A 76 43.14 74.19 -32.12
C GLY A 76 43.58 72.78 -32.55
N GLU A 77 44.71 72.66 -33.25
CA GLU A 77 45.27 71.37 -33.66
C GLU A 77 45.66 70.47 -32.48
N TYR A 78 46.20 71.03 -31.40
CA TYR A 78 46.50 70.25 -30.20
C TYR A 78 45.24 69.85 -29.44
N LEU A 79 44.20 70.69 -29.40
CA LEU A 79 42.91 70.35 -28.80
C LEU A 79 42.23 69.22 -29.57
N THR A 80 42.17 69.30 -30.91
CA THR A 80 41.63 68.19 -31.72
C THR A 80 42.46 66.93 -31.55
N LYS A 81 43.79 67.05 -31.40
CA LYS A 81 44.65 65.89 -31.11
C LYS A 81 44.37 65.27 -29.74
N ILE A 82 44.07 66.08 -28.73
CA ILE A 82 43.70 65.60 -27.39
C ILE A 82 42.35 64.89 -27.47
N GLU A 83 41.35 65.48 -28.12
CA GLU A 83 40.03 64.87 -28.31
C GLU A 83 40.14 63.52 -29.05
N GLU A 84 40.92 63.45 -30.14
CA GLU A 84 41.19 62.19 -30.84
C GLU A 84 41.87 61.12 -29.96
N LEU A 85 42.76 61.53 -29.06
CA LEU A 85 43.46 60.61 -28.15
C LEU A 85 42.55 60.15 -27.01
N GLU A 86 41.68 61.03 -26.51
CA GLU A 86 40.67 60.70 -25.50
C GLU A 86 39.62 59.75 -26.08
N GLU A 87 39.17 59.97 -27.32
CA GLU A 87 38.27 59.05 -28.03
C GLU A 87 38.92 57.68 -28.21
N LYS A 88 40.18 57.62 -28.67
CA LYS A 88 40.94 56.37 -28.78
C LYS A 88 41.15 55.66 -27.44
N LEU A 89 41.36 56.42 -26.37
CA LEU A 89 41.49 55.87 -25.02
C LEU A 89 40.16 55.28 -24.55
N ASN A 90 39.05 55.98 -24.78
CA ASN A 90 37.72 55.51 -24.44
C ASN A 90 37.34 54.25 -25.23
N ASP A 91 37.66 54.19 -26.52
CA ASP A 91 37.49 52.99 -27.34
C ASP A 91 38.32 51.82 -26.82
N ALA A 92 39.58 52.05 -26.46
CA ALA A 92 40.45 51.01 -25.89
C ALA A 92 39.93 50.52 -24.52
N LEU A 93 39.41 51.43 -23.69
CA LEU A 93 38.79 51.07 -22.41
C LEU A 93 37.51 50.26 -22.61
N HIS A 94 36.66 50.64 -23.57
CA HIS A 94 35.45 49.91 -23.89
C HIS A 94 35.78 48.50 -24.44
N GLN A 95 36.75 48.39 -25.35
CA GLN A 95 37.23 47.10 -25.85
C GLN A 95 37.79 46.22 -24.73
N LYS A 96 38.57 46.79 -23.79
CA LYS A 96 39.07 46.07 -22.62
C LYS A 96 37.93 45.56 -21.73
N GLN A 97 36.92 46.37 -21.46
CA GLN A 97 35.75 45.96 -20.67
C GLN A 97 34.97 44.85 -21.38
N LEU A 98 34.77 44.95 -22.68
CA LEU A 98 34.10 43.93 -23.49
C LEU A 98 34.87 42.61 -23.47
N LEU A 99 36.19 42.64 -23.62
CA LEU A 99 37.04 41.45 -23.54
C LEU A 99 37.04 40.85 -22.13
N ALA A 100 37.05 41.66 -21.07
CA ALA A 100 36.96 41.20 -19.70
C ALA A 100 35.63 40.48 -19.42
N LEU A 101 34.51 41.06 -19.88
CA LEU A 101 33.19 40.42 -19.78
C LEU A 101 33.13 39.12 -20.61
N ARG A 102 33.72 39.11 -21.81
CA ARG A 102 33.80 37.90 -22.65
C ARG A 102 34.61 36.78 -21.99
N LEU A 103 35.70 37.11 -21.31
CA LEU A 103 36.53 36.14 -20.60
C LEU A 103 35.85 35.65 -19.32
N ASP A 104 35.18 36.52 -18.57
CA ASP A 104 34.41 36.13 -17.37
C ASP A 104 33.22 35.24 -17.74
N THR A 105 32.49 35.58 -18.80
CA THR A 105 31.40 34.71 -19.32
C THR A 105 31.93 33.37 -19.81
N GLN A 106 33.06 33.33 -20.52
CA GLN A 106 33.68 32.07 -20.94
C GLN A 106 34.15 31.23 -19.75
N SER A 107 34.75 31.86 -18.74
CA SER A 107 35.19 31.17 -17.51
C SER A 107 34.00 30.61 -16.72
N LYS A 108 32.89 31.35 -16.62
CA LYS A 108 31.66 30.88 -15.96
C LYS A 108 31.07 29.69 -16.70
N LEU A 109 31.01 29.76 -18.04
CA LEU A 109 30.51 28.67 -18.86
C LEU A 109 31.37 27.40 -18.69
N GLN A 110 32.70 27.52 -18.69
CA GLN A 110 33.60 26.38 -18.42
C GLN A 110 33.42 25.83 -16.99
N GLN A 111 33.21 26.69 -15.99
CA GLN A 111 32.91 26.23 -14.63
C GLN A 111 31.57 25.48 -14.55
N GLU A 112 30.54 25.92 -15.28
CA GLU A 112 29.27 25.22 -15.35
C GLU A 112 29.38 23.88 -16.10
N GLU A 113 30.11 23.84 -17.21
CA GLU A 113 30.36 22.61 -17.97
C GLU A 113 31.13 21.58 -17.14
N THR A 114 32.19 21.99 -16.43
CA THR A 114 32.93 21.10 -15.53
C THR A 114 32.08 20.60 -14.37
N ARG A 115 31.19 21.44 -13.80
CA ARG A 115 30.21 21.00 -12.78
C ARG A 115 29.23 19.98 -13.34
N LYS A 116 28.65 20.23 -14.52
CA LYS A 116 27.75 19.29 -15.21
C LYS A 116 28.43 17.95 -15.49
N HIS A 117 29.68 17.99 -15.96
CA HIS A 117 30.48 16.79 -16.19
C HIS A 117 30.76 16.03 -14.89
N GLN A 118 31.15 16.73 -13.81
CA GLN A 118 31.33 16.11 -12.49
C GLN A 118 30.05 15.46 -11.95
N GLU A 119 28.90 16.11 -12.12
CA GLU A 119 27.60 15.51 -11.73
C GLU A 119 27.26 14.29 -12.56
N LEU A 120 27.52 14.31 -13.88
CA LEU A 120 27.29 13.17 -14.76
C LEU A 120 28.17 11.99 -14.36
N VAL A 121 29.47 12.21 -14.15
CA VAL A 121 30.41 11.19 -13.67
C VAL A 121 30.00 10.65 -12.29
N LYS A 122 29.50 11.49 -11.39
CA LYS A 122 28.96 11.04 -10.09
C LYS A 122 27.75 10.13 -10.27
N ARG A 123 26.79 10.49 -11.13
CA ARG A 123 25.62 9.64 -11.43
C ARG A 123 26.04 8.31 -12.06
N GLU A 124 26.97 8.34 -13.01
CA GLU A 124 27.52 7.12 -13.63
C GLU A 124 28.23 6.25 -12.58
N MET A 125 29.06 6.84 -11.72
CA MET A 125 29.70 6.12 -10.62
C MET A 125 28.67 5.50 -9.66
N GLU A 126 27.61 6.22 -9.30
CA GLU A 126 26.52 5.71 -8.46
C GLU A 126 25.80 4.52 -9.12
N THR A 127 25.52 4.59 -10.43
CA THR A 127 24.91 3.46 -11.16
C THR A 127 25.83 2.25 -11.23
N VAL A 128 27.13 2.44 -11.45
CA VAL A 128 28.13 1.37 -11.42
C VAL A 128 28.22 0.74 -10.03
N LEU A 129 28.24 1.56 -8.97
CA LEU A 129 28.26 1.08 -7.58
C LEU A 129 26.99 0.29 -7.23
N LEU A 130 25.83 0.74 -7.71
CA LEU A 130 24.58 0.01 -7.52
C LEU A 130 24.62 -1.35 -8.23
N ARG A 131 25.10 -1.39 -9.47
CA ARG A 131 25.26 -2.64 -10.23
C ARG A 131 26.28 -3.58 -9.58
N LEU A 132 27.37 -3.04 -9.03
CA LEU A 132 28.37 -3.80 -8.28
C LEU A 132 27.72 -4.43 -7.04
N LYS A 133 26.98 -3.66 -6.24
CA LYS A 133 26.26 -4.17 -5.07
C LYS A 133 25.27 -5.28 -5.44
N GLN A 134 24.47 -5.10 -6.48
CA GLN A 134 23.56 -6.14 -6.98
C GLN A 134 24.31 -7.41 -7.42
N SER A 135 25.46 -7.24 -8.08
CA SER A 135 26.30 -8.36 -8.51
C SER A 135 26.96 -9.07 -7.33
N GLU A 136 27.33 -8.36 -6.27
CA GLU A 136 27.86 -8.93 -5.03
C GLU A 136 26.78 -9.67 -4.23
N GLU A 137 25.58 -9.10 -4.15
CA GLU A 137 24.41 -9.74 -3.52
C GLU A 137 24.01 -11.02 -4.25
N THR A 138 23.92 -10.99 -5.58
CA THR A 138 23.64 -12.19 -6.38
C THR A 138 24.74 -13.24 -6.22
N ASN A 139 26.03 -12.84 -6.23
CA ASN A 139 27.12 -13.77 -5.94
C ASN A 139 27.03 -14.38 -4.54
N ARG A 140 26.64 -13.59 -3.53
CA ARG A 140 26.43 -14.09 -2.17
C ARG A 140 25.30 -15.11 -2.12
N GLN A 141 24.16 -14.80 -2.75
CA GLN A 141 23.02 -15.72 -2.84
C GLN A 141 23.39 -17.01 -3.59
N LEU A 142 24.18 -16.92 -4.67
CA LEU A 142 24.66 -18.10 -5.39
C LEU A 142 25.60 -18.95 -4.52
N ARG A 143 26.47 -18.33 -3.72
CA ARG A 143 27.33 -19.04 -2.77
C ARG A 143 26.54 -19.71 -1.65
N GLU A 144 25.51 -19.05 -1.13
CA GLU A 144 24.59 -19.61 -0.13
C GLU A 144 23.84 -20.80 -0.73
N ARG A 145 23.21 -20.66 -1.91
CA ARG A 145 22.55 -21.76 -2.63
C ARG A 145 23.49 -22.93 -2.94
N ALA A 146 24.73 -22.65 -3.37
CA ALA A 146 25.74 -23.68 -3.58
C ALA A 146 26.20 -24.33 -2.25
N GLY A 147 26.10 -23.61 -1.14
CA GLY A 147 26.24 -24.14 0.21
C GLY A 147 25.10 -25.09 0.53
N ASP A 148 23.85 -24.67 0.33
CA ASP A 148 22.65 -25.48 0.61
C ASP A 148 22.65 -26.78 -0.19
N ILE A 149 23.00 -26.73 -1.48
CA ILE A 149 23.16 -27.91 -2.32
C ILE A 149 24.25 -28.84 -1.75
N ARG A 150 25.38 -28.30 -1.27
CA ARG A 150 26.42 -29.12 -0.65
C ARG A 150 25.98 -29.75 0.67
N HIS A 151 25.06 -29.12 1.42
CA HIS A 151 24.51 -29.70 2.63
C HIS A 151 23.47 -30.77 2.30
N SER A 152 22.60 -30.56 1.31
CA SER A 152 21.62 -31.56 0.87
C SER A 152 22.26 -32.80 0.26
N LEU A 153 23.44 -32.66 -0.35
CA LEU A 153 24.24 -33.78 -0.86
C LEU A 153 24.99 -34.59 0.21
N ARG A 154 24.91 -34.26 1.51
CA ARG A 154 25.56 -35.06 2.57
C ARG A 154 24.78 -36.33 2.91
N ASP A 155 23.46 -36.26 2.88
CA ASP A 155 22.58 -37.35 3.33
C ASP A 155 21.87 -38.01 2.14
N LEU A 156 22.65 -38.56 1.22
CA LEU A 156 22.13 -39.24 0.02
C LEU A 156 21.81 -40.71 0.32
N ASN A 157 20.63 -40.96 0.88
CA ASN A 157 20.09 -42.31 1.02
C ASN A 157 18.83 -42.43 0.16
N LEU A 158 18.95 -43.14 -0.96
CA LEU A 158 17.80 -43.54 -1.79
C LEU A 158 17.37 -44.95 -1.43
N THR A 159 16.06 -45.11 -1.24
CA THR A 159 15.44 -46.43 -1.23
C THR A 159 15.20 -46.90 -2.67
N ARG A 160 15.08 -48.22 -2.85
CA ARG A 160 14.83 -48.84 -4.17
C ARG A 160 13.56 -48.30 -4.85
N GLU A 161 12.53 -48.02 -4.07
CA GLU A 161 11.26 -47.46 -4.55
C GLU A 161 11.42 -46.04 -5.10
N MET A 162 12.24 -45.21 -4.46
CA MET A 162 12.53 -43.85 -4.94
C MET A 162 13.45 -43.87 -6.17
N TYR A 163 14.35 -44.84 -6.27
CA TYR A 163 15.16 -45.04 -7.48
C TYR A 163 14.29 -45.40 -8.70
N GLU A 164 13.30 -46.28 -8.54
CA GLU A 164 12.38 -46.66 -9.62
C GLU A 164 11.52 -45.47 -10.08
N GLN A 165 11.12 -44.61 -9.15
CA GLN A 165 10.42 -43.37 -9.45
C GLN A 165 11.30 -42.37 -10.22
N LEU A 166 12.55 -42.15 -9.77
CA LEU A 166 13.49 -41.24 -10.43
C LEU A 166 13.96 -41.74 -11.80
N SER A 167 14.04 -43.06 -12.00
CA SER A 167 14.37 -43.69 -13.30
C SER A 167 13.35 -43.35 -14.40
N SER A 168 12.10 -43.04 -14.02
CA SER A 168 11.05 -42.68 -14.97
C SER A 168 11.11 -41.21 -15.44
N ILE A 169 11.91 -40.37 -14.78
CA ILE A 169 12.00 -38.93 -15.02
C ILE A 169 13.25 -38.62 -15.86
N PRO A 170 13.14 -37.81 -16.93
CA PRO A 170 14.30 -37.41 -17.73
C PRO A 170 15.28 -36.50 -16.95
N GLU A 171 16.58 -36.63 -17.25
CA GLU A 171 17.67 -35.96 -16.50
C GLU A 171 17.55 -34.43 -16.44
N ASP A 172 16.99 -33.80 -17.48
CA ASP A 172 16.82 -32.34 -17.56
C ASP A 172 15.77 -31.79 -16.59
N GLN A 173 14.90 -32.65 -16.04
CA GLN A 173 13.83 -32.29 -15.12
C GLN A 173 14.13 -32.67 -13.67
N MET A 174 15.20 -33.44 -13.43
CA MET A 174 15.60 -33.85 -12.09
C MET A 174 16.31 -32.71 -11.35
N SER A 175 16.07 -32.58 -10.05
CA SER A 175 16.88 -31.69 -9.23
C SER A 175 18.31 -32.22 -9.08
N ILE A 176 19.27 -31.32 -8.85
CA ILE A 176 20.69 -31.70 -8.67
C ILE A 176 20.86 -32.77 -7.56
N PRO A 177 20.19 -32.69 -6.39
CA PRO A 177 20.28 -33.74 -5.38
C PRO A 177 19.70 -35.08 -5.85
N GLU A 178 18.57 -35.08 -6.54
CA GLU A 178 17.93 -36.31 -7.06
C GLU A 178 18.79 -36.98 -8.12
N TYR A 179 19.37 -36.20 -9.04
CA TYR A 179 20.28 -36.70 -10.07
C TYR A 179 21.53 -37.34 -9.45
N VAL A 180 22.19 -36.64 -8.51
CA VAL A 180 23.39 -37.16 -7.84
C VAL A 180 23.04 -38.40 -7.02
N SER A 181 21.90 -38.40 -6.34
CA SER A 181 21.44 -39.57 -5.58
C SER A 181 21.19 -40.76 -6.51
N PHE A 182 20.50 -40.56 -7.64
CA PHE A 182 20.20 -41.60 -8.62
C PHE A 182 21.49 -42.27 -9.11
N ARG A 183 22.47 -41.47 -9.56
CA ARG A 183 23.79 -41.97 -9.99
C ARG A 183 24.58 -42.62 -8.86
N PHE A 184 24.49 -42.08 -7.63
CA PHE A 184 25.13 -42.68 -6.47
C PHE A 184 24.54 -44.05 -6.16
N TYR A 185 23.22 -44.21 -6.24
CA TYR A 185 22.54 -45.49 -6.02
C TYR A 185 22.95 -46.55 -7.07
N GLU A 186 23.01 -46.19 -8.36
CA GLU A 186 23.45 -47.11 -9.43
C GLU A 186 24.85 -47.69 -9.20
N VAL A 187 25.76 -46.89 -8.64
CA VAL A 187 27.15 -47.32 -8.39
C VAL A 187 27.30 -48.02 -7.05
N VAL A 188 26.63 -47.54 -6.00
CA VAL A 188 26.84 -48.01 -4.62
C VAL A 188 26.05 -49.27 -4.32
N GLN A 189 24.84 -49.42 -4.85
CA GLN A 189 23.99 -50.58 -4.59
C GLN A 189 24.64 -51.93 -5.02
N PRO A 190 25.20 -52.09 -6.24
CA PRO A 190 25.84 -53.36 -6.62
C PRO A 190 27.09 -53.65 -5.80
N LEU A 191 27.83 -52.62 -5.38
CA LEU A 191 28.97 -52.78 -4.48
C LEU A 191 28.53 -53.21 -3.08
N ARG A 192 27.43 -52.66 -2.57
CA ARG A 192 26.84 -53.04 -1.28
C ARG A 192 26.34 -54.49 -1.32
N GLU A 193 25.66 -54.90 -2.39
CA GLU A 193 25.24 -56.28 -2.60
C GLU A 193 26.44 -57.24 -2.64
N LYS A 194 27.48 -56.91 -3.41
CA LYS A 194 28.70 -57.71 -3.45
C LYS A 194 29.41 -57.77 -2.09
N SER A 195 29.41 -56.69 -1.32
CA SER A 195 29.96 -56.65 0.04
C SER A 195 29.18 -57.57 0.98
N ASN A 196 27.85 -57.51 0.93
CA ASN A 196 26.98 -58.38 1.73
C ASN A 196 27.17 -59.86 1.35
N ASP A 197 27.24 -60.17 0.06
CA ASP A 197 27.51 -61.54 -0.42
C ASP A 197 28.85 -62.07 0.07
N LEU A 198 29.90 -61.23 0.04
CA LEU A 198 31.22 -61.59 0.57
C LEU A 198 31.19 -61.76 2.09
N GLN A 199 30.45 -60.92 2.81
CA GLN A 199 30.29 -61.04 4.25
C GLN A 199 29.59 -62.36 4.61
N MET A 200 28.47 -62.69 3.96
CA MET A 200 27.76 -63.95 4.15
C MET A 200 28.63 -65.18 3.83
N LYS A 201 29.47 -65.10 2.79
CA LYS A 201 30.44 -66.16 2.48
C LYS A 201 31.51 -66.31 3.56
N ASN A 202 32.00 -65.20 4.10
CA ASN A 202 33.01 -65.22 5.16
C ASN A 202 32.45 -65.78 6.48
N GLU A 203 31.21 -65.41 6.83
CA GLU A 203 30.50 -65.95 8.00
C GLU A 203 30.35 -67.47 7.90
N LYS A 204 29.87 -67.98 6.75
CA LYS A 204 29.78 -69.43 6.48
C LYS A 204 31.14 -70.13 6.59
N GLN A 205 32.19 -69.57 5.99
CA GLN A 205 33.53 -70.15 6.08
C GLN A 205 34.08 -70.14 7.52
N CYS A 206 33.71 -69.14 8.34
CA CYS A 206 34.07 -69.10 9.75
C CYS A 206 33.31 -70.16 10.56
N GLU A 207 32.03 -70.38 10.28
CA GLU A 207 31.22 -71.45 10.86
C GLU A 207 31.83 -72.82 10.52
N ASP A 208 32.09 -73.11 9.25
CA ASP A 208 32.73 -74.34 8.79
C ASP A 208 34.09 -74.56 9.48
N LEU A 209 34.94 -73.51 9.57
CA LEU A 209 36.22 -73.59 10.27
C LEU A 209 36.07 -73.89 11.76
N ASN A 210 35.04 -73.35 12.40
CA ASN A 210 34.78 -73.60 13.82
C ASN A 210 34.29 -75.04 14.04
N GLU A 211 33.46 -75.56 13.14
CA GLU A 211 33.05 -76.97 13.16
C GLU A 211 34.26 -77.90 12.99
N TYR A 212 35.12 -77.65 12.01
CA TYR A 212 36.35 -78.44 11.82
C TYR A 212 37.29 -78.36 13.03
N LYS A 213 37.44 -77.19 13.64
CA LYS A 213 38.22 -77.04 14.89
C LYS A 213 37.60 -77.84 16.04
N GLN A 214 36.26 -77.86 16.15
CA GLN A 214 35.59 -78.63 17.18
C GLN A 214 35.75 -80.14 16.96
N GLN A 215 35.57 -80.60 15.72
CA GLN A 215 35.79 -82.00 15.35
C GLN A 215 37.22 -82.46 15.66
N LEU A 216 38.22 -81.62 15.33
CA LEU A 216 39.62 -81.91 15.64
C LEU A 216 39.88 -81.98 17.15
N ARG A 217 39.31 -81.06 17.94
CA ARG A 217 39.40 -81.10 19.41
C ARG A 217 38.82 -82.39 19.98
N ASN A 218 37.61 -82.76 19.58
CA ASN A 218 36.96 -83.99 20.04
C ASN A 218 37.78 -85.24 19.68
N LEU A 219 38.40 -85.26 18.48
CA LEU A 219 39.24 -86.37 18.05
C LEU A 219 40.57 -86.45 18.84
N MET A 220 41.16 -85.31 19.19
CA MET A 220 42.35 -85.29 20.05
C MET A 220 42.03 -85.77 21.46
N GLU A 221 40.91 -85.33 22.04
CA GLU A 221 40.44 -85.76 23.37
C GLU A 221 40.22 -87.27 23.41
N SER A 222 39.51 -87.84 22.43
CA SER A 222 39.28 -89.30 22.37
C SER A 222 40.57 -90.10 22.18
N TYR A 223 41.52 -89.58 21.37
CA TYR A 223 42.84 -90.19 21.22
C TYR A 223 43.64 -90.19 22.54
N GLU A 224 43.61 -89.08 23.29
CA GLU A 224 44.27 -89.00 24.59
C GLU A 224 43.65 -89.94 25.62
N GLU A 225 42.33 -90.04 25.66
CA GLU A 225 41.60 -90.97 26.52
C GLU A 225 41.96 -92.43 26.20
N GLU A 226 41.95 -92.82 24.93
CA GLU A 226 42.39 -94.17 24.53
C GLU A 226 43.83 -94.45 24.95
N ARG A 227 44.74 -93.47 24.78
CA ARG A 227 46.14 -93.60 25.17
C ARG A 227 46.28 -93.81 26.68
N ARG A 228 45.53 -93.05 27.50
CA ARG A 228 45.50 -93.23 28.96
C ARG A 228 44.98 -94.61 29.33
N CYS A 229 43.83 -95.02 28.78
CA CYS A 229 43.25 -96.34 29.01
C CYS A 229 44.21 -97.49 28.66
N ARG A 230 44.92 -97.42 27.53
CA ARG A 230 45.93 -98.43 27.15
C ARG A 230 47.06 -98.51 28.18
N SER A 231 47.59 -97.37 28.61
CA SER A 231 48.67 -97.35 29.61
C SER A 231 48.24 -97.92 30.97
N GLU A 232 47.02 -97.63 31.42
CA GLU A 232 46.48 -98.20 32.65
C GLU A 232 46.30 -99.71 32.55
N LEU A 233 45.82 -100.21 31.41
CA LEU A 233 45.66 -101.64 31.16
C LEU A 233 47.01 -102.37 31.13
N GLU A 234 48.05 -101.79 30.53
CA GLU A 234 49.41 -102.35 30.55
C GLU A 234 49.95 -102.48 31.98
N ILE A 235 49.79 -101.43 32.81
CA ILE A 235 50.21 -101.46 34.22
C ILE A 235 49.44 -102.54 34.99
N ARG A 236 48.12 -102.65 34.78
CA ARG A 236 47.30 -103.69 35.43
C ARG A 236 47.76 -105.08 35.02
N TYR A 237 48.02 -105.30 33.73
CA TYR A 237 48.50 -106.59 33.22
C TYR A 237 49.84 -107.00 33.85
N GLN A 238 50.79 -106.07 33.93
CA GLN A 238 52.09 -106.31 34.58
C GLN A 238 51.94 -106.68 36.06
N ARG A 239 51.08 -105.96 36.81
CA ARG A 239 50.82 -106.27 38.23
C ARG A 239 50.19 -107.66 38.40
N LEU A 240 49.18 -107.98 37.61
CA LEU A 240 48.51 -109.28 37.66
C LEU A 240 49.46 -110.43 37.31
N ALA A 241 50.36 -110.24 36.35
CA ALA A 241 51.36 -111.24 35.99
C ALA A 241 52.32 -111.55 37.15
N LEU A 242 52.76 -110.52 37.89
CA LEU A 242 53.61 -110.68 39.07
C LEU A 242 52.86 -111.39 40.21
N GLN A 243 51.65 -110.95 40.54
CA GLN A 243 50.81 -111.59 41.57
C GLN A 243 50.53 -113.08 41.25
N LEU A 244 50.32 -113.40 39.98
CA LEU A 244 50.09 -114.77 39.55
C LEU A 244 51.36 -115.64 39.67
N ALA A 245 52.54 -115.06 39.51
CA ALA A 245 53.81 -115.76 39.75
C ALA A 245 54.02 -116.02 41.26
N ASP A 246 53.78 -115.02 42.11
CA ASP A 246 53.94 -115.10 43.57
C ASP A 246 52.97 -116.12 44.18
N THR A 247 51.69 -116.08 43.76
CA THR A 247 50.67 -117.04 44.24
C THR A 247 50.98 -118.48 43.81
N LYS A 248 51.48 -118.69 42.59
CA LYS A 248 51.97 -120.00 42.17
C LYS A 248 53.10 -120.48 43.07
N GLN A 249 54.08 -119.63 43.39
CA GLN A 249 55.18 -120.00 44.27
C GLN A 249 54.72 -120.39 45.69
N LEU A 250 53.79 -119.62 46.28
CA LEU A 250 53.21 -119.90 47.60
C LEU A 250 52.39 -121.20 47.63
N ILE A 251 51.66 -121.51 46.56
CA ILE A 251 50.93 -122.78 46.42
C ILE A 251 51.90 -123.97 46.37
N HIS A 252 53.04 -123.82 45.67
CA HIS A 252 54.06 -124.87 45.60
C HIS A 252 54.77 -125.11 46.94
N GLN A 253 54.85 -124.09 47.81
CA GLN A 253 55.46 -124.19 49.14
C GLN A 253 54.51 -124.77 50.20
N GLY A 254 53.21 -124.93 49.90
CA GLY A 254 52.23 -125.54 50.81
C GLY A 254 51.65 -124.60 51.89
N ASP A 255 52.23 -123.40 52.05
CA ASP A 255 51.84 -122.41 53.07
C ASP A 255 50.60 -121.56 52.68
N TYR A 256 50.15 -121.67 51.43
CA TYR A 256 49.06 -120.84 50.89
C TYR A 256 47.77 -120.88 51.70
N LYS A 257 47.41 -122.02 52.31
CA LYS A 257 46.15 -122.13 53.07
C LYS A 257 46.20 -121.42 54.42
N LEU A 258 47.36 -121.38 55.08
CA LEU A 258 47.51 -120.77 56.40
C LEU A 258 47.72 -119.26 56.28
N GLU A 259 48.55 -118.79 55.35
CA GLU A 259 48.79 -117.36 55.15
C GLU A 259 47.62 -116.61 54.49
N ASN A 260 46.78 -117.31 53.71
CA ASN A 260 45.68 -116.67 52.99
C ASN A 260 44.39 -116.57 53.81
N TYR A 261 44.26 -117.27 54.93
CA TYR A 261 43.04 -117.18 55.75
C TYR A 261 42.87 -115.78 56.36
N ASP A 262 43.94 -115.22 56.92
CA ASP A 262 43.90 -113.86 57.50
C ASP A 262 43.73 -112.80 56.41
N LYS A 263 44.31 -113.01 55.22
CA LYS A 263 44.11 -112.14 54.05
C LYS A 263 42.65 -112.16 53.60
N VAL A 264 42.07 -113.33 53.35
CA VAL A 264 40.66 -113.49 52.94
C VAL A 264 39.70 -112.93 54.00
N LYS A 265 40.01 -113.09 55.29
CA LYS A 265 39.22 -112.49 56.37
C LYS A 265 39.32 -110.96 56.38
N SER A 266 40.52 -110.41 56.20
CA SER A 266 40.72 -108.96 56.09
C SER A 266 40.06 -108.37 54.85
N GLU A 267 40.08 -109.08 53.72
CA GLU A 267 39.39 -108.71 52.48
C GLU A 267 37.86 -108.77 52.66
N ARG A 268 37.34 -109.79 53.36
CA ARG A 268 35.91 -109.81 53.72
C ARG A 268 35.56 -108.60 54.59
N ASP A 269 36.35 -108.32 55.61
CA ASP A 269 36.09 -107.21 56.53
C ASP A 269 36.19 -105.84 55.83
N SER A 270 37.15 -105.68 54.91
CA SER A 270 37.26 -104.46 54.10
C SER A 270 36.09 -104.34 53.14
N LEU A 271 35.67 -105.42 52.47
CA LEU A 271 34.50 -105.41 51.59
C LEU A 271 33.20 -105.15 52.36
N GLU A 272 33.04 -105.69 53.57
CA GLU A 272 31.91 -105.36 54.44
C GLU A 272 31.93 -103.88 54.85
N HIS A 273 33.11 -103.32 55.11
CA HIS A 273 33.26 -101.89 55.37
C HIS A 273 32.89 -101.04 54.16
N GLU A 274 33.44 -101.35 52.99
CA GLU A 274 33.14 -100.67 51.71
C GLU A 274 31.65 -100.77 51.38
N LEU A 275 31.02 -101.93 51.58
CA LEU A 275 29.57 -102.09 51.39
C LEU A 275 28.76 -101.19 52.34
N ASN A 276 29.19 -101.03 53.58
CA ASN A 276 28.54 -100.15 54.54
C ASN A 276 28.74 -98.67 54.18
N GLU A 277 29.92 -98.27 53.70
CA GLU A 277 30.17 -96.92 53.19
C GLU A 277 29.35 -96.62 51.92
N LEU A 278 29.30 -97.57 50.98
CA LEU A 278 28.47 -97.48 49.77
C LEU A 278 26.98 -97.34 50.12
N ARG A 279 26.49 -98.08 51.12
CA ARG A 279 25.10 -97.94 51.60
C ARG A 279 24.83 -96.56 52.19
N LYS A 280 25.74 -96.03 53.01
CA LYS A 280 25.63 -94.66 53.55
C LYS A 280 25.65 -93.61 52.44
N ASN A 281 26.56 -93.75 51.48
CA ASN A 281 26.68 -92.84 50.34
C ASN A 281 25.41 -92.89 49.47
N PHE A 282 24.85 -94.08 49.25
CA PHE A 282 23.58 -94.25 48.54
C PHE A 282 22.43 -93.58 49.27
N GLU A 283 22.35 -93.71 50.60
CA GLU A 283 21.31 -93.08 51.40
C GLU A 283 21.39 -91.55 51.37
N ILE A 284 22.61 -91.00 51.45
CA ILE A 284 22.86 -89.55 51.28
C ILE A 284 22.44 -89.10 49.87
N LEU A 285 22.79 -89.87 48.84
CA LEU A 285 22.45 -89.56 47.46
C LEU A 285 20.94 -89.63 47.22
N ASP A 286 20.23 -90.61 47.80
CA ASP A 286 18.78 -90.74 47.71
C ASP A 286 18.06 -89.56 48.38
N VAL A 287 18.54 -89.13 49.56
CA VAL A 287 18.03 -87.91 50.23
C VAL A 287 18.27 -86.66 49.35
N SER A 288 19.46 -86.52 48.77
CA SER A 288 19.77 -85.42 47.86
C SER A 288 18.91 -85.46 46.59
N HIS A 289 18.68 -86.64 46.02
CA HIS A 289 17.84 -86.81 44.84
C HIS A 289 16.38 -86.44 45.14
N LYS A 290 15.85 -86.87 46.30
CA LYS A 290 14.52 -86.49 46.76
C LYS A 290 14.39 -84.98 46.96
N ALA A 291 15.40 -84.33 47.54
CA ALA A 291 15.43 -82.86 47.67
C ALA A 291 15.41 -82.18 46.29
N LYS A 292 16.26 -82.62 45.35
CA LYS A 292 16.30 -82.08 43.98
C LYS A 292 15.01 -82.32 43.19
N THR A 293 14.36 -83.46 43.40
CA THR A 293 13.07 -83.76 42.76
C THR A 293 11.99 -82.82 43.28
N LYS A 294 12.02 -82.48 44.58
CA LYS A 294 11.11 -81.50 45.15
C LYS A 294 11.36 -80.10 44.58
N ASP A 295 12.60 -79.64 44.55
CA ASP A 295 12.97 -78.34 43.95
C ASP A 295 12.50 -78.25 42.48
N TYR A 296 12.70 -79.34 41.71
CA TYR A 296 12.24 -79.41 40.33
C TYR A 296 10.72 -79.28 40.21
N ASN A 297 9.96 -79.99 41.06
CA ASN A 297 8.49 -79.90 41.05
C ASN A 297 8.01 -78.51 41.45
N ASP A 298 8.65 -77.87 42.43
CA ASP A 298 8.32 -76.50 42.85
C ASP A 298 8.56 -75.51 41.69
N LEU A 299 9.69 -75.63 40.98
CA LEU A 299 9.96 -74.83 39.76
C LEU A 299 8.96 -75.10 38.62
N VAL A 300 8.52 -76.34 38.43
CA VAL A 300 7.48 -76.69 37.45
C VAL A 300 6.14 -76.04 37.82
N HIS A 301 5.80 -75.98 39.11
CA HIS A 301 4.60 -75.27 39.56
C HIS A 301 4.73 -73.75 39.36
N GLU A 302 5.86 -73.15 39.73
CA GLU A 302 6.11 -71.72 39.50
C GLU A 302 6.03 -71.35 38.01
N THR A 303 6.69 -72.11 37.15
CA THR A 303 6.63 -71.89 35.69
C THR A 303 5.20 -71.99 35.16
N ALA A 304 4.40 -72.95 35.63
CA ALA A 304 2.99 -73.05 35.26
C ALA A 304 2.17 -71.82 35.71
N THR A 305 2.39 -71.31 36.93
CA THR A 305 1.70 -70.09 37.41
C THR A 305 2.11 -68.85 36.61
N LEU A 306 3.39 -68.70 36.29
CA LEU A 306 3.88 -67.61 35.44
C LEU A 306 3.26 -67.69 34.05
N GLN A 307 3.17 -68.89 33.47
CA GLN A 307 2.58 -69.10 32.16
C GLN A 307 1.07 -68.73 32.13
N GLN A 308 0.34 -69.00 33.21
CA GLN A 308 -1.03 -68.52 33.39
C GLN A 308 -1.10 -66.99 33.49
N SER A 309 -0.19 -66.36 34.25
CA SER A 309 -0.14 -64.90 34.37
C SER A 309 0.14 -64.20 33.02
N VAL A 310 1.04 -64.77 32.21
CA VAL A 310 1.35 -64.28 30.86
C VAL A 310 0.13 -64.40 29.95
N SER A 311 -0.62 -65.51 30.05
CA SER A 311 -1.86 -65.70 29.29
C SER A 311 -2.93 -64.65 29.63
N LEU A 312 -3.06 -64.27 30.91
CA LEU A 312 -3.97 -63.20 31.33
C LEU A 312 -3.51 -61.83 30.81
N LEU A 313 -2.23 -61.49 30.94
CA LEU A 313 -1.68 -60.23 30.43
C LEU A 313 -1.84 -60.11 28.91
N GLN A 314 -1.73 -61.22 28.18
CA GLN A 314 -1.96 -61.24 26.74
C GLN A 314 -3.42 -60.90 26.40
N LYS A 315 -4.39 -61.39 27.17
CA LYS A 315 -5.82 -61.04 27.01
C LYS A 315 -6.08 -59.56 27.31
N ASP A 316 -5.47 -59.02 28.37
CA ASP A 316 -5.60 -57.60 28.72
C ASP A 316 -5.01 -56.70 27.64
N LYS A 317 -3.84 -57.07 27.10
CA LYS A 317 -3.23 -56.41 25.95
C LYS A 317 -4.18 -56.41 24.74
N ASP A 318 -4.77 -57.55 24.41
CA ASP A 318 -5.69 -57.66 23.28
C ASP A 318 -6.97 -56.83 23.51
N PHE A 319 -7.48 -56.78 24.74
CA PHE A 319 -8.61 -55.93 25.11
C PHE A 319 -8.28 -54.43 24.93
N LEU A 320 -7.15 -53.98 25.48
CA LEU A 320 -6.70 -52.59 25.33
C LEU A 320 -6.43 -52.21 23.87
N ASN A 321 -5.90 -53.14 23.08
CA ASN A 321 -5.71 -52.93 21.64
C ASN A 321 -7.03 -52.73 20.90
N ARG A 322 -8.07 -53.53 21.22
CA ARG A 322 -9.41 -53.34 20.65
C ARG A 322 -9.98 -51.98 21.03
N GLN A 323 -9.87 -51.59 22.29
CA GLN A 323 -10.35 -50.29 22.77
C GLN A 323 -9.61 -49.12 22.08
N ASN A 324 -8.29 -49.21 21.92
CA ASN A 324 -7.52 -48.22 21.17
C ASN A 324 -7.97 -48.12 19.71
N MET A 325 -8.23 -49.27 19.06
CA MET A 325 -8.73 -49.27 17.68
C MET A 325 -10.11 -48.60 17.57
N GLU A 326 -11.02 -48.87 18.51
CA GLU A 326 -12.33 -48.20 18.55
C GLU A 326 -12.20 -46.69 18.77
N LEU A 327 -11.31 -46.25 19.65
CA LEU A 327 -11.03 -44.82 19.86
C LEU A 327 -10.44 -44.18 18.61
N ASN A 328 -9.49 -44.82 17.94
CA ASN A 328 -8.92 -44.32 16.69
C ASN A 328 -9.98 -44.16 15.60
N VAL A 329 -10.90 -45.12 15.44
CA VAL A 329 -12.01 -45.01 14.49
C VAL A 329 -12.94 -43.85 14.86
N ARG A 330 -13.23 -43.64 16.16
CA ARG A 330 -14.03 -42.49 16.61
C ARG A 330 -13.31 -41.16 16.33
N CYS A 331 -12.00 -41.09 16.57
CA CYS A 331 -11.19 -39.92 16.25
C CYS A 331 -11.26 -39.59 14.76
N ALA A 332 -11.04 -40.58 13.89
CA ALA A 332 -11.14 -40.40 12.44
C ALA A 332 -12.53 -39.90 12.02
N HIS A 333 -13.61 -40.40 12.64
CA HIS A 333 -14.96 -39.95 12.31
C HIS A 333 -15.25 -38.50 12.74
N GLU A 334 -14.73 -38.07 13.89
CA GLU A 334 -14.85 -36.68 14.34
C GLU A 334 -13.95 -35.74 13.53
N GLU A 335 -12.78 -36.21 13.07
CA GLU A 335 -11.93 -35.48 12.12
C GLU A 335 -12.65 -35.24 10.79
N ASP A 336 -13.22 -36.29 10.18
CA ASP A 336 -14.06 -36.19 8.98
C ASP A 336 -15.22 -35.19 9.17
N ARG A 337 -15.86 -35.22 10.34
CA ARG A 337 -16.96 -34.32 10.68
C ARG A 337 -16.47 -32.88 10.79
N LEU A 338 -15.31 -32.65 11.40
CA LEU A 338 -14.70 -31.33 11.50
C LEU A 338 -14.35 -30.79 10.11
N GLU A 339 -13.78 -31.60 9.23
CA GLU A 339 -13.48 -31.21 7.85
C GLU A 339 -14.75 -30.81 7.10
N ARG A 340 -15.84 -31.59 7.20
CA ARG A 340 -17.14 -31.23 6.61
C ARG A 340 -17.72 -29.93 7.17
N LEU A 341 -17.55 -29.67 8.47
CA LEU A 341 -18.01 -28.41 9.08
C LEU A 341 -17.13 -27.23 8.65
N GLN A 342 -15.83 -27.44 8.46
CA GLN A 342 -14.92 -26.42 7.95
C GLN A 342 -15.27 -26.04 6.51
N THR A 343 -15.54 -27.01 5.63
CA THR A 343 -15.96 -26.72 4.25
C THR A 343 -17.28 -25.94 4.22
N GLN A 344 -18.27 -26.35 5.00
CA GLN A 344 -19.53 -25.61 5.14
C GLN A 344 -19.34 -24.19 5.65
N LEU A 345 -18.42 -23.97 6.59
CA LEU A 345 -18.08 -22.64 7.09
C LEU A 345 -17.46 -21.76 6.00
N GLU A 346 -16.52 -22.31 5.22
CA GLU A 346 -15.88 -21.57 4.13
C GLU A 346 -16.88 -21.25 3.00
N ASP A 347 -17.77 -22.17 2.66
CA ASP A 347 -18.83 -21.92 1.68
C ASP A 347 -19.81 -20.84 2.17
N ALA A 348 -20.16 -20.85 3.46
CA ALA A 348 -20.98 -19.80 4.05
C ALA A 348 -20.27 -18.42 4.06
N LYS A 349 -18.95 -18.39 4.30
CA LYS A 349 -18.15 -17.15 4.19
C LYS A 349 -18.12 -16.62 2.77
N LYS A 350 -17.88 -17.48 1.77
CA LYS A 350 -17.91 -17.11 0.35
C LYS A 350 -19.28 -16.58 -0.04
N ALA A 351 -20.36 -17.27 0.32
CA ALA A 351 -21.73 -16.80 0.05
C ALA A 351 -22.01 -15.43 0.71
N ARG A 352 -21.49 -15.20 1.93
CA ARG A 352 -21.58 -13.90 2.59
C ARG A 352 -20.82 -12.82 1.83
N GLU A 353 -19.61 -13.10 1.38
CA GLU A 353 -18.77 -12.19 0.60
C GLU A 353 -19.43 -11.83 -0.73
N GLU A 354 -19.94 -12.80 -1.48
CA GLU A 354 -20.69 -12.57 -2.73
C GLU A 354 -21.93 -11.68 -2.52
N MET A 355 -22.65 -11.85 -1.40
CA MET A 355 -23.79 -11.00 -1.07
C MET A 355 -23.35 -9.57 -0.73
N TYR A 356 -22.23 -9.41 -0.02
CA TYR A 356 -21.65 -8.09 0.24
C TYR A 356 -21.17 -7.41 -1.05
N GLU A 357 -20.55 -8.14 -1.97
CA GLU A 357 -20.16 -7.61 -3.28
C GLU A 357 -21.37 -7.15 -4.08
N LYS A 358 -22.44 -7.95 -4.14
CA LYS A 358 -23.71 -7.57 -4.78
C LYS A 358 -24.31 -6.32 -4.13
N TYR A 359 -24.29 -6.23 -2.81
CA TYR A 359 -24.75 -5.05 -2.08
C TYR A 359 -23.92 -3.81 -2.43
N VAL A 360 -22.59 -3.91 -2.40
CA VAL A 360 -21.70 -2.79 -2.76
C VAL A 360 -21.91 -2.36 -4.20
N ALA A 361 -22.01 -3.31 -5.14
CA ALA A 361 -22.27 -3.04 -6.55
C ALA A 361 -23.62 -2.33 -6.74
N SER A 362 -24.69 -2.76 -6.08
CA SER A 362 -25.99 -2.10 -6.16
C SER A 362 -25.96 -0.69 -5.55
N ARG A 363 -25.30 -0.50 -4.40
CA ARG A 363 -25.10 0.81 -3.78
C ARG A 363 -24.34 1.76 -4.71
N ASP A 364 -23.26 1.30 -5.32
CA ASP A 364 -22.43 2.11 -6.21
C ASP A 364 -23.16 2.41 -7.53
N HIS A 365 -23.98 1.48 -8.03
CA HIS A 365 -24.88 1.71 -9.14
C HIS A 365 -25.86 2.86 -8.84
N TYR A 366 -26.58 2.80 -7.72
CA TYR A 366 -27.49 3.88 -7.33
C TYR A 366 -26.77 5.21 -7.10
N LYS A 367 -25.60 5.20 -6.45
CA LYS A 367 -24.78 6.40 -6.30
C LYS A 367 -24.46 7.03 -7.67
N THR A 368 -24.04 6.20 -8.63
CA THR A 368 -23.74 6.64 -10.00
C THR A 368 -24.99 7.18 -10.70
N GLU A 369 -26.14 6.55 -10.53
CA GLU A 369 -27.41 7.05 -11.07
C GLU A 369 -27.80 8.42 -10.50
N TYR A 370 -27.65 8.62 -9.19
CA TYR A 370 -27.91 9.91 -8.56
C TYR A 370 -26.92 10.98 -9.01
N GLU A 371 -25.63 10.65 -9.10
CA GLU A 371 -24.62 11.56 -9.65
C GLU A 371 -24.94 11.94 -11.11
N ASN A 372 -25.38 10.97 -11.93
CA ASN A 372 -25.77 11.22 -13.31
C ASN A 372 -27.04 12.09 -13.40
N LYS A 373 -28.05 11.84 -12.57
CA LYS A 373 -29.25 12.70 -12.50
C LYS A 373 -28.87 14.13 -12.13
N LEU A 374 -28.02 14.30 -11.11
CA LEU A 374 -27.56 15.62 -10.69
C LEU A 374 -26.72 16.31 -11.79
N ARG A 375 -25.83 15.58 -12.47
CA ARG A 375 -25.10 16.10 -13.63
C ARG A 375 -26.03 16.54 -14.74
N ASN A 376 -27.03 15.72 -15.10
CA ASN A 376 -28.02 16.06 -16.12
C ASN A 376 -28.86 17.29 -15.73
N GLU A 377 -29.27 17.42 -14.48
CA GLU A 377 -29.98 18.60 -13.97
C GLU A 377 -29.10 19.86 -14.05
N LEU A 378 -27.83 19.76 -13.65
CA LEU A 378 -26.87 20.86 -13.77
C LEU A 378 -26.64 21.24 -15.24
N GLU A 379 -26.54 20.27 -16.14
CA GLU A 379 -26.44 20.51 -17.59
C GLU A 379 -27.70 21.16 -18.16
N GLN A 380 -28.89 20.72 -17.74
CA GLN A 380 -30.16 21.35 -18.13
C GLN A 380 -30.24 22.80 -17.64
N ILE A 381 -29.82 23.08 -16.40
CA ILE A 381 -29.78 24.46 -15.88
C ILE A 381 -28.76 25.29 -16.67
N LYS A 382 -27.56 24.75 -16.94
CA LYS A 382 -26.56 25.41 -17.80
C LYS A 382 -27.12 25.71 -19.19
N LEU A 383 -27.86 24.78 -19.78
CA LEU A 383 -28.44 24.94 -21.10
C LEU A 383 -29.57 25.99 -21.10
N LYS A 384 -30.49 25.95 -20.12
CA LYS A 384 -31.54 26.96 -19.95
C LYS A 384 -30.96 28.35 -19.69
N THR A 385 -29.98 28.47 -18.80
CA THR A 385 -29.32 29.76 -18.52
C THR A 385 -28.58 30.29 -19.75
N ASN A 386 -27.91 29.43 -20.53
CA ASN A 386 -27.31 29.84 -21.80
C ASN A 386 -28.38 30.30 -22.81
N GLN A 387 -29.51 29.59 -22.92
CA GLN A 387 -30.63 30.00 -23.77
C GLN A 387 -31.22 31.34 -23.32
N GLU A 388 -31.40 31.57 -22.02
CA GLU A 388 -31.86 32.85 -21.47
C GLU A 388 -30.84 33.97 -21.75
N ILE A 389 -29.54 33.70 -21.60
CA ILE A 389 -28.48 34.66 -21.95
C ILE A 389 -28.52 34.98 -23.45
N GLU A 390 -28.70 34.00 -24.32
CA GLU A 390 -28.84 34.21 -25.77
C GLU A 390 -30.10 35.00 -26.12
N GLN A 391 -31.23 34.69 -25.48
CA GLN A 391 -32.48 35.44 -25.63
C GLN A 391 -32.32 36.89 -25.16
N LEU A 392 -31.67 37.13 -24.01
CA LEU A 392 -31.38 38.48 -23.52
C LEU A 392 -30.44 39.23 -24.45
N ARG A 393 -29.41 38.56 -24.99
CA ARG A 393 -28.51 39.14 -26.00
C ARG A 393 -29.28 39.47 -27.29
N GLY A 394 -30.16 38.58 -27.75
CA GLY A 394 -31.03 38.78 -28.91
C GLY A 394 -31.99 39.96 -28.69
N ALA A 395 -32.74 39.96 -27.59
CA ALA A 395 -33.64 41.04 -27.21
C ALA A 395 -32.91 42.38 -27.06
N SER A 396 -31.71 42.38 -26.46
CA SER A 396 -30.87 43.59 -26.36
C SER A 396 -30.46 44.09 -27.75
N LYS A 397 -30.01 43.20 -28.65
CA LYS A 397 -29.69 43.55 -30.04
C LYS A 397 -30.92 44.12 -30.76
N GLU A 398 -32.07 43.47 -30.66
CA GLU A 398 -33.31 43.96 -31.27
C GLU A 398 -33.74 45.32 -30.71
N MET A 399 -33.58 45.54 -29.40
CA MET A 399 -33.83 46.84 -28.78
C MET A 399 -32.90 47.91 -29.34
N TYR A 400 -31.60 47.64 -29.43
CA TYR A 400 -30.64 48.55 -30.06
C TYR A 400 -30.97 48.79 -31.54
N GLU A 401 -31.44 47.78 -32.29
CA GLU A 401 -31.85 47.94 -33.69
C GLU A 401 -33.15 48.73 -33.85
N ARG A 402 -34.14 48.53 -32.95
CA ARG A 402 -35.36 49.34 -32.89
C ARG A 402 -35.03 50.78 -32.57
N GLU A 403 -34.18 51.03 -31.59
CA GLU A 403 -33.73 52.37 -31.23
C GLU A 403 -32.96 53.02 -32.39
N ASN A 404 -32.04 52.31 -33.04
CA ASN A 404 -31.36 52.81 -34.24
C ASN A 404 -32.32 53.12 -35.38
N ARG A 405 -33.37 52.30 -35.60
CA ARG A 405 -34.43 52.60 -36.58
C ARG A 405 -35.20 53.85 -36.19
N ASN A 406 -35.65 53.96 -34.95
CA ASN A 406 -36.34 55.15 -34.45
C ASN A 406 -35.49 56.41 -34.58
N LEU A 407 -34.18 56.33 -34.29
CA LEU A 407 -33.26 57.46 -34.47
C LEU A 407 -33.09 57.83 -35.95
N ARG A 408 -33.03 56.86 -36.85
CA ARG A 408 -33.00 57.11 -38.30
C ARG A 408 -34.29 57.77 -38.78
N GLU A 409 -35.44 57.24 -38.38
CA GLU A 409 -36.77 57.80 -38.70
C GLU A 409 -36.94 59.20 -38.10
N ALA A 410 -36.52 59.43 -36.86
CA ALA A 410 -36.55 60.75 -36.23
C ALA A 410 -35.64 61.75 -36.96
N LYS A 411 -34.44 61.31 -37.37
CA LYS A 411 -33.52 62.12 -38.19
C LYS A 411 -34.16 62.44 -39.55
N ASP A 412 -34.74 61.46 -40.23
CA ASP A 412 -35.39 61.66 -41.53
C ASP A 412 -36.64 62.57 -41.41
N ASN A 413 -37.42 62.42 -40.35
CA ASN A 413 -38.55 63.31 -40.04
C ASN A 413 -38.08 64.74 -39.75
N ALA A 414 -37.00 64.93 -39.00
CA ALA A 414 -36.41 66.24 -38.76
C ALA A 414 -35.88 66.88 -40.06
N VAL A 415 -35.32 66.08 -40.97
CA VAL A 415 -34.94 66.55 -42.32
C VAL A 415 -36.18 66.94 -43.12
N ALA A 416 -37.24 66.13 -43.12
CA ALA A 416 -38.48 66.46 -43.82
C ALA A 416 -39.18 67.70 -43.24
N GLU A 417 -39.13 67.91 -41.92
CA GLU A 417 -39.62 69.14 -41.29
C GLU A 417 -38.77 70.35 -41.64
N LYS A 418 -37.44 70.20 -41.68
CA LYS A 418 -36.54 71.25 -42.19
C LYS A 418 -36.87 71.59 -43.64
N GLU A 419 -37.08 70.60 -44.50
CA GLU A 419 -37.45 70.81 -45.91
C GLU A 419 -38.82 71.51 -46.03
N ARG A 420 -39.83 71.09 -45.25
CA ARG A 420 -41.12 71.77 -45.18
C ARG A 420 -40.98 73.21 -44.69
N ALA A 421 -40.13 73.45 -43.69
CA ALA A 421 -39.85 74.79 -43.18
C ALA A 421 -39.15 75.66 -44.23
N VAL A 422 -38.19 75.12 -44.99
CA VAL A 422 -37.55 75.82 -46.11
C VAL A 422 -38.54 76.11 -47.25
N LEU A 423 -39.45 75.19 -47.56
CA LEU A 423 -40.51 75.42 -48.52
C LEU A 423 -41.48 76.51 -48.03
N ALA A 424 -41.89 76.46 -46.76
CA ALA A 424 -42.72 77.49 -46.15
C ALA A 424 -42.00 78.84 -46.07
N GLU A 425 -40.69 78.88 -45.85
CA GLU A 425 -39.86 80.09 -45.91
C GLU A 425 -39.83 80.63 -47.34
N ARG A 426 -39.59 79.79 -48.35
CA ARG A 426 -39.65 80.20 -49.76
C ARG A 426 -41.03 80.73 -50.14
N GLU A 427 -42.10 80.05 -49.74
CA GLU A 427 -43.47 80.53 -49.96
C GLU A 427 -43.75 81.82 -49.19
N ALA A 428 -43.23 81.97 -47.97
CA ALA A 428 -43.36 83.19 -47.18
C ALA A 428 -42.57 84.33 -47.84
N VAL A 429 -41.39 84.08 -48.40
CA VAL A 429 -40.61 85.04 -49.19
C VAL A 429 -41.36 85.41 -50.46
N VAL A 430 -41.91 84.47 -51.22
CA VAL A 430 -42.77 84.76 -52.39
C VAL A 430 -44.02 85.54 -51.99
N LYS A 431 -44.64 85.22 -50.85
CA LYS A 431 -45.75 86.01 -50.27
C LYS A 431 -45.27 87.38 -49.81
N TYR A 432 -44.06 87.51 -49.29
CA TYR A 432 -43.48 88.78 -48.87
C TYR A 432 -43.15 89.64 -50.08
N ASP A 433 -42.62 89.06 -51.16
CA ASP A 433 -42.32 89.71 -52.43
C ASP A 433 -43.60 90.16 -53.13
N SER A 434 -44.61 89.29 -53.19
CA SER A 434 -45.94 89.64 -53.71
C SER A 434 -46.69 90.62 -52.79
N LEU A 435 -46.50 90.59 -51.47
CA LEU A 435 -46.97 91.64 -50.56
C LEU A 435 -46.16 92.92 -50.71
N LEU A 436 -44.89 92.87 -51.10
CA LEU A 436 -44.08 94.04 -51.45
C LEU A 436 -44.58 94.65 -52.76
N GLU A 437 -44.97 93.82 -53.72
CA GLU A 437 -45.67 94.24 -54.95
C GLU A 437 -47.08 94.76 -54.64
N GLN A 438 -47.82 94.13 -53.73
CA GLN A 438 -49.13 94.61 -53.29
C GLN A 438 -49.01 95.85 -52.41
N ILE A 439 -47.97 96.03 -51.59
CA ILE A 439 -47.70 97.27 -50.84
C ILE A 439 -47.28 98.37 -51.83
N LYS A 440 -46.57 98.04 -52.92
CA LYS A 440 -46.37 98.96 -54.04
C LYS A 440 -47.68 99.28 -54.80
N GLN A 441 -48.66 98.37 -54.83
CA GLN A 441 -50.00 98.57 -55.44
C GLN A 441 -51.05 99.19 -54.49
N VAL A 442 -50.88 99.05 -53.16
CA VAL A 442 -51.76 99.53 -52.08
C VAL A 442 -51.24 100.86 -51.50
N ALA A 443 -49.97 101.21 -51.70
CA ALA A 443 -49.49 102.61 -51.61
C ALA A 443 -50.17 103.53 -52.64
N ILE A 444 -50.86 102.97 -53.64
CA ILE A 444 -51.60 103.70 -54.67
C ILE A 444 -53.14 103.63 -54.45
N ASN A 445 -53.63 102.76 -53.55
CA ASN A 445 -55.08 102.53 -53.35
C ASN A 445 -55.45 102.45 -51.85
N GLU A 446 -55.47 103.63 -51.23
CA GLU A 446 -56.28 104.10 -50.09
C GLU A 446 -56.61 103.20 -48.87
N GLU A 447 -56.24 103.75 -47.71
CA GLU A 447 -57.06 104.00 -46.50
C GLU A 447 -58.46 103.33 -46.35
N VAL A 448 -58.60 102.66 -45.20
CA VAL A 448 -59.83 102.42 -44.40
C VAL A 448 -60.76 101.27 -44.85
N ARG A 449 -60.80 100.19 -44.05
CA ARG A 449 -61.90 99.95 -43.08
C ARG A 449 -61.70 98.62 -42.32
N TYR A 450 -61.19 98.76 -41.09
CA TYR A 450 -61.32 97.80 -40.00
C TYR A 450 -62.79 97.59 -39.63
N GLY A 451 -63.12 96.37 -39.19
CA GLY A 451 -64.14 96.18 -38.14
C GLY A 451 -65.33 95.30 -38.45
N VAL A 452 -65.12 93.99 -38.65
CA VAL A 452 -66.18 92.96 -38.42
C VAL A 452 -65.64 91.63 -37.84
N GLY A 453 -64.33 91.43 -37.67
CA GLY A 453 -63.76 90.13 -37.24
C GLY A 453 -63.75 89.84 -35.72
N HIS A 454 -63.97 90.84 -34.86
CA HIS A 454 -63.66 90.70 -33.43
C HIS A 454 -64.82 90.18 -32.55
N LEU A 455 -66.03 90.00 -33.10
CA LEU A 455 -67.18 89.49 -32.32
C LEU A 455 -67.45 87.99 -32.45
N LEU A 456 -66.91 87.30 -33.47
CA LEU A 456 -67.15 85.86 -33.67
C LEU A 456 -66.21 84.94 -32.86
N SER A 457 -65.03 85.42 -32.45
CA SER A 457 -64.06 84.60 -31.72
C SER A 457 -64.46 84.31 -30.26
N MET A 458 -65.35 85.13 -29.67
CA MET A 458 -65.63 85.07 -28.23
C MET A 458 -66.76 84.08 -27.86
N ILE A 459 -67.63 83.69 -28.79
CA ILE A 459 -68.85 82.91 -28.48
C ILE A 459 -68.64 81.39 -28.58
N TRP A 460 -67.70 80.91 -29.43
CA TRP A 460 -67.50 79.47 -29.68
C TRP A 460 -66.40 78.79 -28.86
N PHE A 461 -65.47 79.53 -28.26
CA PHE A 461 -64.28 78.95 -27.61
C PHE A 461 -64.52 78.43 -26.19
N ARG A 462 -65.53 78.94 -25.48
CA ARG A 462 -65.75 78.64 -24.04
C ARG A 462 -66.51 77.33 -23.77
N PRO A 463 -67.58 76.97 -24.52
CA PRO A 463 -68.32 75.72 -24.31
C PRO A 463 -67.51 74.45 -24.68
N CYS A 464 -66.76 74.48 -25.79
CA CYS A 464 -65.98 73.32 -26.26
C CYS A 464 -64.82 72.94 -25.32
N LYS A 465 -64.25 73.92 -24.61
CA LYS A 465 -63.15 73.68 -23.65
C LYS A 465 -63.63 73.06 -22.33
N GLN A 466 -64.92 73.17 -22.02
CA GLN A 466 -65.53 72.61 -20.82
C GLN A 466 -65.91 71.14 -21.04
N LEU A 467 -66.49 70.81 -22.21
CA LEU A 467 -66.85 69.45 -22.62
C LEU A 467 -65.62 68.51 -22.74
N ALA A 468 -64.49 69.02 -23.27
CA ALA A 468 -63.26 68.23 -23.42
C ALA A 468 -62.59 67.87 -22.08
N ARG A 469 -62.75 68.69 -21.03
CA ARG A 469 -62.19 68.41 -19.70
C ARG A 469 -63.03 67.41 -18.91
N GLU A 470 -64.34 67.35 -19.16
CA GLU A 470 -65.24 66.41 -18.50
C GLU A 470 -65.12 65.00 -19.10
N SER A 471 -64.97 64.87 -20.42
CA SER A 471 -64.73 63.57 -21.08
C SER A 471 -63.39 62.94 -20.67
N GLU A 472 -62.34 63.75 -20.50
CA GLU A 472 -61.01 63.29 -20.09
C GLU A 472 -61.00 62.80 -18.62
N ARG A 473 -61.81 63.40 -17.74
CA ARG A 473 -61.98 62.95 -16.35
C ARG A 473 -62.74 61.63 -16.28
N LEU A 474 -63.82 61.47 -17.03
CA LEU A 474 -64.60 60.23 -17.07
C LEU A 474 -63.79 59.06 -17.65
N TYR A 475 -63.00 59.30 -18.70
CA TYR A 475 -62.13 58.28 -19.29
C TYR A 475 -61.06 57.77 -18.31
N LYS A 476 -60.43 58.67 -17.54
CA LYS A 476 -59.43 58.30 -16.53
C LYS A 476 -60.03 57.50 -15.37
N ILE A 477 -61.25 57.84 -14.93
CA ILE A 477 -61.96 57.08 -13.87
C ILE A 477 -62.30 55.67 -14.35
N VAL A 478 -62.82 55.51 -15.56
CA VAL A 478 -63.16 54.19 -16.13
C VAL A 478 -61.90 53.33 -16.35
N ALA A 479 -60.81 53.92 -16.83
CA ALA A 479 -59.53 53.22 -17.00
C ALA A 479 -58.92 52.74 -15.66
N LEU A 480 -59.00 53.58 -14.61
CA LEU A 480 -58.59 53.21 -13.25
C LEU A 480 -59.48 52.12 -12.66
N GLN A 481 -60.79 52.17 -12.88
CA GLN A 481 -61.72 51.15 -12.38
C GLN A 481 -61.51 49.80 -13.09
N ALA A 482 -61.16 49.82 -14.38
CA ALA A 482 -60.81 48.62 -15.14
C ALA A 482 -59.45 48.03 -14.76
N SER A 483 -58.45 48.85 -14.39
CA SER A 483 -57.14 48.35 -13.91
C SER A 483 -57.24 47.77 -12.50
N VAL A 484 -57.97 48.43 -11.59
CA VAL A 484 -58.25 47.93 -10.23
C VAL A 484 -59.07 46.63 -10.29
N GLY A 485 -60.05 46.54 -11.19
CA GLY A 485 -60.83 45.32 -11.41
C GLY A 485 -60.03 44.14 -11.97
N ARG A 486 -58.97 44.39 -12.76
CA ARG A 486 -58.03 43.36 -13.22
C ARG A 486 -57.09 42.92 -12.10
N LEU A 487 -56.53 43.86 -11.34
CA LEU A 487 -55.68 43.58 -10.18
C LEU A 487 -56.41 42.78 -9.11
N ARG A 488 -57.67 43.09 -8.80
CA ARG A 488 -58.50 42.30 -7.87
C ARG A 488 -58.70 40.87 -8.33
N ARG A 489 -58.96 40.65 -9.63
CA ARG A 489 -59.13 39.31 -10.20
C ARG A 489 -57.83 38.51 -10.14
N LEU A 490 -56.69 39.14 -10.46
CA LEU A 490 -55.40 38.48 -10.40
C LEU A 490 -55.02 38.10 -8.96
N LEU A 491 -55.22 39.00 -8.00
CA LEU A 491 -55.03 38.73 -6.57
C LEU A 491 -55.92 37.59 -6.06
N TYR A 492 -57.18 37.55 -6.49
CA TYR A 492 -58.11 36.48 -6.14
C TYR A 492 -57.68 35.12 -6.72
N CYS A 493 -57.28 35.08 -8.00
CA CYS A 493 -56.76 33.86 -8.64
C CYS A 493 -55.47 33.36 -7.97
N CYS A 494 -54.50 34.24 -7.69
CA CYS A 494 -53.29 33.84 -6.98
C CYS A 494 -53.57 33.37 -5.55
N SER A 495 -54.54 33.96 -4.86
CA SER A 495 -54.94 33.50 -3.52
C SER A 495 -55.50 32.08 -3.54
N ILE A 496 -56.31 31.73 -4.54
CA ILE A 496 -56.89 30.39 -4.69
C ILE A 496 -55.82 29.38 -5.12
N GLU A 497 -54.92 29.74 -6.03
CA GLU A 497 -53.82 28.85 -6.43
C GLU A 497 -52.87 28.56 -5.27
N CYS A 498 -52.60 29.56 -4.42
CA CYS A 498 -51.84 29.35 -3.19
C CYS A 498 -52.58 28.40 -2.24
N SER A 499 -53.87 28.61 -1.97
CA SER A 499 -54.63 27.73 -1.08
C SER A 499 -54.69 26.29 -1.60
N LEU A 500 -54.93 26.10 -2.91
CA LEU A 500 -55.00 24.77 -3.53
C LEU A 500 -53.66 24.03 -3.45
N LYS A 501 -52.53 24.76 -3.62
CA LYS A 501 -51.19 24.17 -3.47
C LYS A 501 -50.90 23.75 -2.04
N TYR A 502 -51.34 24.55 -1.05
CA TYR A 502 -51.20 24.17 0.35
C TYR A 502 -52.06 22.96 0.71
N GLU A 503 -53.30 22.89 0.21
CA GLU A 503 -54.19 21.74 0.40
C GLU A 503 -53.62 20.45 -0.22
N MET A 504 -53.16 20.48 -1.47
CA MET A 504 -52.51 19.34 -2.10
C MET A 504 -51.24 18.91 -1.34
N LYS A 505 -50.45 19.86 -0.84
CA LYS A 505 -49.26 19.55 -0.05
C LYS A 505 -49.63 18.87 1.27
N THR A 506 -50.71 19.30 1.93
CA THR A 506 -51.20 18.65 3.14
C THR A 506 -51.76 17.26 2.86
N GLU A 507 -52.44 17.03 1.73
CA GLU A 507 -52.93 15.69 1.34
C GLU A 507 -51.79 14.72 1.03
N VAL A 508 -50.74 15.16 0.35
CA VAL A 508 -49.58 14.30 0.07
C VAL A 508 -48.85 13.98 1.37
N LEU A 509 -48.58 14.98 2.22
CA LEU A 509 -47.91 14.75 3.49
C LEU A 509 -48.70 13.85 4.44
N THR A 510 -50.04 13.94 4.43
CA THR A 510 -50.88 13.04 5.23
C THR A 510 -50.87 11.61 4.67
N LYS A 511 -50.92 11.42 3.35
CA LYS A 511 -50.78 10.09 2.73
C LYS A 511 -49.42 9.47 3.03
N ASP A 512 -48.34 10.24 2.91
CA ASP A 512 -46.99 9.78 3.22
C ASP A 512 -46.86 9.44 4.70
N TYR A 513 -47.39 10.28 5.59
CA TYR A 513 -47.43 10.03 7.03
C TYR A 513 -48.16 8.72 7.37
N TYR A 514 -49.36 8.50 6.82
CA TYR A 514 -50.12 7.26 7.06
C TYR A 514 -49.43 6.04 6.47
N SER A 515 -48.80 6.17 5.30
CA SER A 515 -48.03 5.06 4.69
C SER A 515 -46.80 4.69 5.53
N LEU A 516 -46.10 5.70 6.04
CA LEU A 516 -44.94 5.52 6.91
C LEU A 516 -45.37 4.92 8.25
N GLN A 517 -46.45 5.44 8.84
CA GLN A 517 -47.05 4.92 10.06
C GLN A 517 -47.41 3.43 9.90
N ALA A 518 -48.13 3.06 8.84
CA ALA A 518 -48.49 1.66 8.56
C ALA A 518 -47.26 0.76 8.36
N SER A 519 -46.19 1.27 7.72
CA SER A 519 -44.94 0.52 7.56
C SER A 519 -44.21 0.32 8.89
N THR A 520 -44.21 1.32 9.77
CA THR A 520 -43.60 1.23 11.10
C THR A 520 -44.40 0.30 12.01
N GLU A 521 -45.74 0.35 11.97
CA GLU A 521 -46.61 -0.56 12.72
C GLU A 521 -46.41 -2.02 12.28
N LYS A 522 -46.25 -2.28 10.97
CA LYS A 522 -45.87 -3.61 10.46
C LYS A 522 -44.51 -4.06 11.00
N HIS A 523 -43.51 -3.19 10.95
CA HIS A 523 -42.17 -3.54 11.44
C HIS A 523 -42.14 -3.79 12.95
N ILE A 524 -42.88 -2.98 13.72
CA ILE A 524 -43.09 -3.19 15.15
C ILE A 524 -43.79 -4.53 15.41
N GLY A 525 -44.83 -4.87 14.65
CA GLY A 525 -45.53 -6.15 14.75
C GLY A 525 -44.61 -7.35 14.46
N GLU A 526 -43.79 -7.28 13.42
CA GLU A 526 -42.79 -8.31 13.10
C GLU A 526 -41.74 -8.47 14.21
N LEU A 527 -41.25 -7.36 14.77
CA LEU A 527 -40.31 -7.38 15.87
C LEU A 527 -40.95 -7.94 17.15
N GLN A 528 -42.20 -7.59 17.44
CA GLN A 528 -42.95 -8.15 18.56
C GLN A 528 -43.20 -9.65 18.40
N ALA A 529 -43.54 -10.11 17.19
CA ALA A 529 -43.70 -11.54 16.89
C ALA A 529 -42.39 -12.32 17.08
N LYS A 530 -41.26 -11.78 16.57
CA LYS A 530 -39.92 -12.36 16.82
C LYS A 530 -39.57 -12.38 18.31
N ASN A 531 -39.90 -11.31 19.04
CA ASN A 531 -39.68 -11.27 20.48
C ASN A 531 -40.52 -12.31 21.22
N PHE A 532 -41.77 -12.49 20.82
CA PHE A 532 -42.63 -13.53 21.39
C PHE A 532 -42.10 -14.93 21.09
N GLU A 533 -41.65 -15.20 19.87
CA GLU A 533 -41.03 -16.47 19.50
C GLU A 533 -39.74 -16.73 20.30
N HIS A 534 -38.89 -15.72 20.45
CA HIS A 534 -37.68 -15.84 21.28
C HIS A 534 -38.01 -16.05 22.76
N ARG A 535 -39.03 -15.37 23.30
CA ARG A 535 -39.50 -15.60 24.68
C ARG A 535 -40.07 -16.99 24.87
N ALA A 536 -40.89 -17.47 23.94
CA ALA A 536 -41.42 -18.84 23.98
C ALA A 536 -40.29 -19.89 23.90
N ARG A 537 -39.28 -19.67 23.04
CA ARG A 537 -38.08 -20.53 22.99
C ARG A 537 -37.30 -20.48 24.31
N LEU A 538 -37.13 -19.31 24.91
CA LEU A 538 -36.49 -19.17 26.22
C LEU A 538 -37.27 -19.90 27.31
N GLU A 539 -38.59 -19.75 27.38
CA GLU A 539 -39.43 -20.49 28.33
C GLU A 539 -39.31 -22.01 28.12
N THR A 540 -39.19 -22.50 26.87
CA THR A 540 -38.93 -23.92 26.63
C THR A 540 -37.55 -24.35 27.11
N TYR A 541 -36.51 -23.52 26.90
CA TYR A 541 -35.17 -23.81 27.41
C TYR A 541 -35.11 -23.76 28.94
N GLU A 542 -35.81 -22.82 29.57
CA GLU A 542 -35.90 -22.71 31.03
C GLU A 542 -36.64 -23.90 31.64
N LYS A 543 -37.71 -24.39 31.01
CA LYS A 543 -38.39 -25.62 31.45
C LYS A 543 -37.49 -26.84 31.31
N LEU A 544 -36.78 -26.98 30.18
CA LEU A 544 -35.81 -28.05 29.99
C LEU A 544 -34.67 -27.97 31.01
N GLU A 545 -34.22 -26.77 31.36
CA GLU A 545 -33.21 -26.56 32.39
C GLU A 545 -33.73 -26.95 33.78
N GLN A 546 -34.97 -26.59 34.13
CA GLN A 546 -35.60 -27.01 35.38
C GLN A 546 -35.80 -28.53 35.46
N GLU A 547 -36.18 -29.18 34.35
CA GLU A 547 -36.28 -30.65 34.26
C GLU A 547 -34.92 -31.32 34.43
N LEU A 548 -33.87 -30.78 33.81
CA LEU A 548 -32.50 -31.29 33.97
C LEU A 548 -31.98 -31.08 35.39
N ASP A 549 -32.22 -29.91 35.99
CA ASP A 549 -31.84 -29.63 37.38
C ASP A 549 -32.59 -30.56 38.35
N ALA A 550 -33.87 -30.86 38.10
CA ALA A 550 -34.64 -31.82 38.90
C ALA A 550 -34.10 -33.26 38.77
N VAL A 551 -33.71 -33.70 37.57
CA VAL A 551 -33.07 -35.01 37.34
C VAL A 551 -31.72 -35.09 38.04
N ILE A 552 -30.93 -34.02 38.03
CA ILE A 552 -29.65 -33.95 38.73
C ILE A 552 -29.88 -34.01 40.25
N MET A 553 -30.84 -33.24 40.79
CA MET A 553 -31.20 -33.28 42.20
C MET A 553 -31.67 -34.68 42.63
N GLN A 554 -32.54 -35.32 41.83
CA GLN A 554 -33.01 -36.69 42.08
C GLN A 554 -31.85 -37.70 42.07
N SER A 555 -30.88 -37.54 41.16
CA SER A 555 -29.69 -38.40 41.11
C SER A 555 -28.74 -38.17 42.30
N ALA A 556 -28.66 -36.95 42.83
CA ALA A 556 -27.84 -36.60 43.97
C ALA A 556 -28.44 -37.06 45.32
N GLU A 557 -29.76 -37.23 45.40
CA GLU A 557 -30.46 -37.77 46.57
C GLU A 557 -30.44 -39.31 46.64
N MET A 558 -30.01 -40.01 45.59
CA MET A 558 -29.89 -41.48 45.61
C MET A 558 -28.54 -41.92 46.20
N GLU A 559 -28.56 -42.76 47.23
CA GLU A 559 -27.36 -43.26 47.93
C GLU A 559 -26.54 -44.29 47.11
N ASN A 560 -27.11 -44.81 46.03
CA ASN A 560 -26.54 -45.91 45.24
C ASN A 560 -25.98 -45.38 43.90
N GLU A 561 -24.66 -45.21 43.83
CA GLU A 561 -23.96 -44.55 42.70
C GLU A 561 -24.29 -45.16 41.33
N VAL A 562 -24.44 -46.49 41.26
CA VAL A 562 -24.70 -47.21 39.99
C VAL A 562 -26.12 -46.95 39.46
N GLU A 563 -27.11 -46.78 40.34
CA GLU A 563 -28.48 -46.44 39.94
C GLU A 563 -28.61 -44.96 39.60
N ALA A 564 -27.88 -44.07 40.29
CA ALA A 564 -27.79 -42.65 39.97
C ALA A 564 -27.19 -42.41 38.57
N GLU A 565 -26.12 -43.13 38.23
CA GLU A 565 -25.54 -43.09 36.89
C GLU A 565 -26.51 -43.63 35.83
N ARG A 566 -27.29 -44.68 36.13
CA ARG A 566 -28.27 -45.25 35.20
C ARG A 566 -29.43 -44.30 34.90
N VAL A 567 -29.93 -43.59 35.91
CA VAL A 567 -30.98 -42.57 35.74
C VAL A 567 -30.45 -41.40 34.92
N LEU A 568 -29.24 -40.89 35.22
CA LEU A 568 -28.60 -39.84 34.42
C LEU A 568 -28.37 -40.27 32.96
N PHE A 569 -27.93 -41.51 32.72
CA PHE A 569 -27.73 -42.04 31.37
C PHE A 569 -29.04 -42.15 30.58
N SER A 570 -30.14 -42.51 31.25
CA SER A 570 -31.47 -42.62 30.61
C SER A 570 -32.02 -41.27 30.12
N TYR A 571 -31.63 -40.16 30.76
CA TYR A 571 -31.93 -38.80 30.32
C TYR A 571 -30.86 -38.20 29.39
N GLY A 572 -29.93 -39.02 28.89
CA GLY A 572 -28.97 -38.63 27.85
C GLY A 572 -27.65 -38.06 28.38
N TYR A 573 -27.34 -38.23 29.67
CA TYR A 573 -26.01 -37.93 30.20
C TYR A 573 -24.98 -38.87 29.55
N GLY A 574 -24.34 -38.41 28.48
CA GLY A 574 -23.43 -39.18 27.63
C GLY A 574 -23.69 -39.07 26.12
N ALA A 575 -24.86 -38.57 25.70
CA ALA A 575 -25.20 -38.40 24.29
C ALA A 575 -25.15 -36.93 23.87
N ASN A 576 -23.96 -36.40 23.55
CA ASN A 576 -23.69 -35.14 22.81
C ASN A 576 -24.72 -33.98 22.88
N VAL A 577 -25.37 -33.76 24.02
CA VAL A 577 -26.11 -32.54 24.30
C VAL A 577 -25.07 -31.45 24.54
N PRO A 578 -25.10 -30.30 23.85
CA PRO A 578 -24.14 -29.21 24.05
C PRO A 578 -24.38 -28.55 25.41
N THR A 579 -23.96 -29.20 26.48
CA THR A 579 -24.17 -28.70 27.84
C THR A 579 -23.18 -27.57 28.11
N THR A 580 -23.76 -26.38 28.22
CA THR A 580 -23.23 -25.20 28.89
C THR A 580 -22.70 -25.47 30.31
N ALA A 581 -22.87 -26.68 30.86
CA ALA A 581 -22.29 -27.16 32.10
C ALA A 581 -20.75 -27.01 32.15
N LYS A 582 -20.03 -27.34 31.06
CA LYS A 582 -18.56 -27.21 31.01
C LYS A 582 -18.09 -25.76 31.07
N ARG A 583 -18.94 -24.81 30.64
CA ARG A 583 -18.69 -23.35 30.74
C ARG A 583 -19.09 -22.79 32.11
N ARG A 584 -20.18 -23.30 32.71
CA ARG A 584 -20.64 -22.92 34.06
C ARG A 584 -19.69 -23.39 35.17
N LEU A 585 -19.11 -24.59 35.07
CA LEU A 585 -18.09 -25.07 36.02
C LEU A 585 -16.82 -24.21 35.94
N LYS A 586 -16.43 -23.80 34.73
CA LYS A 586 -15.28 -22.90 34.48
C LYS A 586 -15.53 -21.45 34.89
N GLN A 587 -16.78 -20.97 34.90
CA GLN A 587 -17.14 -19.64 35.37
C GLN A 587 -17.32 -19.59 36.90
N ARG A 588 -17.90 -20.63 37.53
CA ARG A 588 -17.99 -20.71 39.00
C ARG A 588 -16.63 -20.90 39.67
N LEU A 589 -15.71 -21.66 39.07
CA LEU A 589 -14.32 -21.76 39.55
C LEU A 589 -13.50 -20.47 39.35
N LYS A 590 -13.89 -19.59 38.42
CA LYS A 590 -13.23 -18.30 38.17
C LYS A 590 -13.83 -17.11 38.94
N GLN A 591 -14.91 -17.33 39.70
CA GLN A 591 -15.52 -16.32 40.58
C GLN A 591 -15.19 -16.54 42.07
N ILE A 592 -14.10 -17.23 42.39
CA ILE A 592 -13.52 -17.20 43.74
C ILE A 592 -12.50 -16.07 43.77
N PRO A 593 -12.80 -14.89 44.34
CA PRO A 593 -11.79 -13.87 44.55
C PRO A 593 -10.80 -14.38 45.60
N SER A 594 -9.53 -14.43 45.22
CA SER A 594 -8.42 -14.48 46.17
C SER A 594 -8.47 -13.25 47.07
N ARG A 595 -8.97 -13.43 48.29
CA ARG A 595 -8.73 -12.54 49.43
C ARG A 595 -8.22 -13.36 50.60
N LYS A 596 -7.22 -12.80 51.27
CA LYS A 596 -6.85 -13.07 52.66
C LYS A 596 -8.08 -13.04 53.56
#